data_AF-A0A2S5N076-F1
#
_entry.id   AF-A0A2S5N076-F1
#
_cell.length_a   1.000
_cell.length_b   1.000
_cell.length_c   1.000
_cell.angle_alpha   90.00
_cell.angle_beta   90.00
_cell.angle_gamma   90.00
#
_symmetry.space_group_name_H-M   'P 1'
#
loop_
_entity.id
_entity.type
_entity.pdbx_description
1 polymer ?
#
loop_
_entity_poly.entity_id
_entity_poly.type
_entity_poly.pdbx_seq_one_letter_code
_entity_poly.pdbx_strand_id
1 'polypeptide(L)'
;MAYRGGDLDLRTPRTWSASVPEPAPVPTYETRSRGAYTPGPIWVDEVVLACVNHAFDVALAHRAAEVRLEHLLHALTRIDTAAEVLEIRGIRVSALRRESATAIASELPVGLPAGEAGPRHSEELEHVLRAASLIASRRNAPASVDDLLHLMLDVEPDLPGLGLLARIDQRFAASTNGGSYSRTQRSGYNARYVTSQPEPQPAPTPPQPQYTSATYAPREAPRPPRGDFGNGGVDTVQNSRLDALEQMMRALSADLGSERKTFTGLIGDLQREVTGLRASPVDISPIADRVATIERSVTAGFEQFSLALASIENDIRARAPQQFDLTPLNNRLEIIEEAVLSRDGDKIIGNFLERIDRLETTLAGERTRAAETGAALRGEVGQLAQMVGAHRAEILKSIFPFNDRFSEVRSSVDARHAETGETLRALADRIAAVERLVADTLQKVIEGQTAAREDLAEVSDAIVKLNANQHTLAGNIEQTRNDTREALTALRDDVGAFRENFAVTAASLTSGVDSLGPRFSIIEGETQRIGGAVEGLHGTVENMHRVTIERYYRRNRFWYWLFGTDDWVAASWPSQSHRIAEELKSVKTSRR
;
A
#
# COMPACT_ATOMS: atom_id res chain seq x y z
N MET A 1 8.71 -25.68 -26.74
CA MET A 1 8.54 -26.05 -25.31
C MET A 1 7.13 -26.57 -25.14
N ALA A 2 6.91 -27.53 -24.24
CA ALA A 2 5.57 -27.99 -23.85
C ALA A 2 5.29 -27.54 -22.41
N TYR A 3 4.02 -27.58 -22.00
CA TYR A 3 3.63 -27.27 -20.63
C TYR A 3 4.04 -28.41 -19.67
N ARG A 4 4.51 -28.05 -18.47
CA ARG A 4 5.03 -29.00 -17.47
C ARG A 4 3.97 -29.64 -16.56
N GLY A 5 2.80 -29.02 -16.38
CA GLY A 5 1.76 -29.50 -15.45
C GLY A 5 0.98 -30.73 -15.92
N GLY A 6 1.04 -31.05 -17.23
CA GLY A 6 0.39 -32.24 -17.81
C GLY A 6 -1.14 -32.20 -17.85
N ASP A 7 -1.76 -31.21 -17.23
CA ASP A 7 -3.19 -31.02 -17.05
C ASP A 7 -3.79 -29.92 -17.94
N LEU A 8 -2.96 -29.10 -18.60
CA LEU A 8 -3.36 -28.18 -19.68
C LEU A 8 -2.66 -28.52 -21.01
N ASP A 9 -3.41 -28.57 -22.11
CA ASP A 9 -2.86 -28.70 -23.47
C ASP A 9 -2.58 -27.30 -24.06
N LEU A 10 -1.43 -26.70 -23.67
CA LEU A 10 -0.96 -25.42 -24.20
C LEU A 10 -0.11 -25.62 -25.47
N ARG A 11 -0.52 -25.02 -26.57
CA ARG A 11 0.15 -25.12 -27.87
C ARG A 11 0.66 -23.77 -28.34
N THR A 12 1.87 -23.75 -28.87
CA THR A 12 2.50 -22.59 -29.50
C THR A 12 2.39 -22.68 -31.02
N PRO A 13 2.59 -21.59 -31.78
CA PRO A 13 2.59 -21.66 -33.25
C PRO A 13 3.50 -22.75 -33.84
N ARG A 14 4.62 -23.06 -33.16
CA ARG A 14 5.54 -24.17 -33.52
C ARG A 14 4.97 -25.55 -33.25
N THR A 15 4.21 -25.74 -32.17
CA THR A 15 3.61 -27.05 -31.81
C THR A 15 2.21 -27.24 -32.37
N TRP A 16 1.54 -26.16 -32.79
CA TRP A 16 0.23 -26.16 -33.45
C TRP A 16 0.32 -26.67 -34.89
N SER A 17 1.38 -26.30 -35.61
CA SER A 17 1.62 -26.70 -37.01
C SER A 17 2.28 -28.09 -37.16
N ALA A 18 2.75 -28.68 -36.06
CA ALA A 18 3.37 -30.00 -36.04
C ALA A 18 2.38 -31.17 -35.88
N SER A 19 1.06 -30.92 -35.84
CA SER A 19 0.06 -31.99 -35.77
C SER A 19 -0.14 -32.63 -37.15
N VAL A 20 0.68 -33.64 -37.45
CA VAL A 20 0.18 -34.81 -38.18
C VAL A 20 -0.90 -35.43 -37.30
N PRO A 21 -2.10 -35.76 -37.80
CA PRO A 21 -3.08 -36.50 -37.02
C PRO A 21 -2.49 -37.89 -36.74
N GLU A 22 -1.94 -38.06 -35.55
CA GLU A 22 -1.52 -39.36 -35.04
C GLU A 22 -2.78 -40.23 -34.90
N PRO A 23 -2.78 -41.46 -35.43
CA PRO A 23 -3.94 -42.33 -35.36
C PRO A 23 -4.24 -42.65 -33.89
N ALA A 24 -5.50 -42.43 -33.50
CA ALA A 24 -5.98 -42.62 -32.14
C ALA A 24 -5.48 -43.93 -31.52
N PRO A 25 -4.89 -43.92 -30.31
CA PRO A 25 -4.56 -45.15 -29.62
C PRO A 25 -5.85 -45.87 -29.23
N VAL A 26 -5.85 -47.18 -29.46
CA VAL A 26 -6.90 -48.15 -29.13
C VAL A 26 -7.39 -47.95 -27.69
N PRO A 27 -8.70 -47.92 -27.42
CA PRO A 27 -9.20 -47.66 -26.07
C PRO A 27 -8.95 -48.88 -25.18
N THR A 28 -7.95 -48.80 -24.30
CA THR A 28 -7.89 -49.63 -23.10
C THR A 28 -8.96 -49.15 -22.12
N TYR A 29 -9.96 -49.99 -21.95
CA TYR A 29 -11.07 -49.87 -21.00
C TYR A 29 -10.54 -50.04 -19.57
N GLU A 30 -10.06 -48.95 -18.99
CA GLU A 30 -9.98 -48.83 -17.53
C GLU A 30 -11.04 -47.85 -17.04
N THR A 31 -11.72 -48.28 -15.97
CA THR A 31 -13.01 -47.80 -15.54
C THR A 31 -12.81 -46.68 -14.51
N ARG A 32 -13.58 -45.58 -14.65
CA ARG A 32 -13.78 -44.40 -13.76
C ARG A 32 -12.88 -43.22 -14.12
N SER A 33 -13.36 -42.02 -14.45
CA SER A 33 -14.51 -41.29 -13.90
C SER A 33 -15.38 -40.60 -14.95
N ARG A 34 -16.63 -40.40 -14.55
CA ARG A 34 -17.79 -39.89 -15.29
C ARG A 34 -17.60 -38.41 -15.69
N GLY A 35 -17.59 -38.11 -16.99
CA GLY A 35 -18.21 -36.90 -17.55
C GLY A 35 -17.47 -35.56 -17.50
N ALA A 36 -16.15 -35.49 -17.65
CA ALA A 36 -15.47 -34.21 -17.90
C ALA A 36 -15.22 -34.04 -19.41
N TYR A 37 -15.75 -32.97 -20.00
CA TYR A 37 -15.27 -32.49 -21.30
C TYR A 37 -13.76 -32.28 -21.19
N THR A 38 -12.93 -33.10 -21.83
CA THR A 38 -11.50 -32.79 -21.96
C THR A 38 -11.42 -31.54 -22.82
N PRO A 39 -11.05 -30.39 -22.25
CA PRO A 39 -11.30 -29.14 -22.94
C PRO A 39 -10.17 -28.93 -23.95
N GLY A 40 -10.53 -28.52 -25.18
CA GLY A 40 -9.62 -28.53 -26.34
C GLY A 40 -8.35 -27.67 -26.17
N PRO A 41 -7.34 -27.86 -27.04
CA PRO A 41 -6.04 -27.22 -26.91
C PRO A 41 -6.12 -25.69 -26.92
N ILE A 42 -5.32 -25.04 -26.07
CA ILE A 42 -5.26 -23.59 -25.91
C ILE A 42 -4.07 -23.05 -26.70
N TRP A 43 -4.31 -22.07 -27.58
CA TRP A 43 -3.27 -21.53 -28.46
C TRP A 43 -2.63 -20.28 -27.85
N VAL A 44 -1.38 -20.41 -27.41
CA VAL A 44 -0.61 -19.38 -26.68
C VAL A 44 0.71 -19.08 -27.37
N ASP A 45 1.29 -17.91 -27.13
CA ASP A 45 2.62 -17.55 -27.64
C ASP A 45 3.74 -18.19 -26.80
N GLU A 46 4.99 -18.04 -27.25
CA GLU A 46 6.14 -18.64 -26.55
C GLU A 46 6.41 -17.97 -25.19
N VAL A 47 6.08 -16.68 -25.04
CA VAL A 47 6.30 -15.91 -23.82
C VAL A 47 5.31 -16.33 -22.74
N VAL A 48 4.03 -16.42 -23.08
CA VAL A 48 2.95 -16.91 -22.22
C VAL A 48 3.25 -18.34 -21.78
N LEU A 49 3.66 -19.21 -22.69
CA LEU A 49 4.06 -20.57 -22.30
C LEU A 49 5.25 -20.57 -21.32
N ALA A 50 6.24 -19.71 -21.54
CA ALA A 50 7.36 -19.57 -20.61
C ALA A 50 6.90 -19.06 -19.23
N CYS A 51 6.00 -18.08 -19.20
CA CYS A 51 5.40 -17.56 -17.95
C CYS A 51 4.63 -18.64 -17.20
N VAL A 52 3.82 -19.43 -17.90
CA VAL A 52 3.02 -20.50 -17.28
C VAL A 52 3.92 -21.64 -16.77
N ASN A 53 4.99 -21.98 -17.47
CA ASN A 53 5.98 -22.94 -16.98
C ASN A 53 6.76 -22.41 -15.76
N HIS A 54 7.10 -21.12 -15.74
CA HIS A 54 7.74 -20.51 -14.57
C HIS A 54 6.77 -20.45 -13.38
N ALA A 55 5.49 -20.16 -13.61
CA ALA A 55 4.46 -20.18 -12.58
C ALA A 55 4.32 -21.58 -11.95
N PHE A 56 4.36 -22.63 -12.77
CA PHE A 56 4.38 -24.01 -12.30
C PHE A 56 5.62 -24.31 -11.44
N ASP A 57 6.81 -23.89 -11.87
CA ASP A 57 8.05 -24.08 -11.11
C ASP A 57 8.00 -23.37 -9.75
N VAL A 58 7.42 -22.16 -9.69
CA VAL A 58 7.23 -21.41 -8.45
C VAL A 58 6.22 -22.12 -7.54
N ALA A 59 5.07 -22.56 -8.07
CA ALA A 59 4.08 -23.31 -7.30
C ALA A 59 4.67 -24.60 -6.71
N LEU A 60 5.48 -25.32 -7.51
CA LEU A 60 6.18 -26.53 -7.07
C LEU A 60 7.19 -26.23 -5.96
N ALA A 61 7.97 -25.13 -6.09
CA ALA A 61 8.95 -24.72 -5.09
C ALA A 61 8.29 -24.34 -3.74
N HIS A 62 7.11 -23.72 -3.79
CA HIS A 62 6.33 -23.35 -2.61
C HIS A 62 5.42 -24.47 -2.08
N ARG A 63 5.43 -25.65 -2.71
CA ARG A 63 4.54 -26.79 -2.39
C ARG A 63 3.07 -26.38 -2.36
N ALA A 64 2.68 -25.50 -3.29
CA ALA A 64 1.28 -25.18 -3.50
C ALA A 64 0.55 -26.40 -4.06
N ALA A 65 -0.72 -26.58 -3.69
CA ALA A 65 -1.56 -27.63 -4.29
C ALA A 65 -1.89 -27.30 -5.76
N GLU A 66 -1.98 -26.00 -6.08
CA GLU A 66 -2.42 -25.52 -7.39
C GLU A 66 -1.59 -24.33 -7.90
N VAL A 67 -1.40 -24.27 -9.23
CA VAL A 67 -0.87 -23.14 -9.98
C VAL A 67 -2.00 -22.13 -10.19
N ARG A 68 -2.02 -21.12 -9.32
CA ARG A 68 -2.99 -20.02 -9.36
C ARG A 68 -2.51 -18.78 -10.14
N LEU A 69 -3.40 -17.81 -10.30
CA LEU A 69 -3.12 -16.52 -10.95
C LEU A 69 -1.99 -15.73 -10.26
N GLU A 70 -1.79 -15.83 -8.95
CA GLU A 70 -0.68 -15.12 -8.28
C GLU A 70 0.69 -15.63 -8.74
N HIS A 71 0.80 -16.94 -9.01
CA HIS A 71 2.02 -17.55 -9.56
C HIS A 71 2.27 -17.07 -11.00
N LEU A 72 1.22 -16.95 -11.81
CA LEU A 72 1.30 -16.40 -13.16
C LEU A 72 1.73 -14.92 -13.12
N LEU A 73 1.14 -14.12 -12.24
CA LEU A 73 1.52 -12.71 -12.07
C LEU A 73 2.97 -12.57 -11.61
N HIS A 74 3.42 -13.42 -10.68
CA HIS A 74 4.83 -13.45 -10.29
C HIS A 74 5.72 -13.76 -11.49
N ALA A 75 5.37 -14.77 -12.30
CA ALA A 75 6.12 -15.16 -13.49
C ALA A 75 6.18 -14.06 -14.56
N LEU A 76 5.08 -13.34 -14.78
CA LEU A 76 5.03 -12.20 -15.70
C LEU A 76 6.00 -11.08 -15.30
N THR A 77 6.28 -10.92 -13.99
CA THR A 77 7.31 -9.97 -13.55
C THR A 77 8.74 -10.48 -13.68
N ARG A 78 8.95 -11.78 -13.95
CA ARG A 78 10.28 -12.42 -13.97
C ARG A 78 10.85 -12.58 -15.37
N ILE A 79 9.99 -12.76 -16.37
CA ILE A 79 10.42 -12.88 -17.77
C ILE A 79 10.47 -11.49 -18.38
N ASP A 80 11.65 -11.09 -18.86
CA ASP A 80 11.94 -9.71 -19.30
C ASP A 80 10.94 -9.22 -20.36
N THR A 81 10.62 -10.04 -21.35
CA THR A 81 9.67 -9.69 -22.42
C THR A 81 8.24 -9.49 -21.90
N ALA A 82 7.83 -10.18 -20.83
CA ALA A 82 6.53 -9.98 -20.20
C ALA A 82 6.53 -8.76 -19.26
N ALA A 83 7.65 -8.53 -18.56
CA ALA A 83 7.85 -7.38 -17.69
C ALA A 83 7.82 -6.07 -18.49
N GLU A 84 8.42 -6.03 -19.67
CA GLU A 84 8.35 -4.87 -20.57
C GLU A 84 6.89 -4.53 -20.94
N VAL A 85 6.06 -5.52 -21.24
CA VAL A 85 4.64 -5.31 -21.58
C VAL A 85 3.86 -4.79 -20.36
N LEU A 86 4.15 -5.28 -19.16
CA LEU A 86 3.59 -4.76 -17.91
C LEU A 86 3.94 -3.27 -17.72
N GLU A 87 5.19 -2.88 -17.95
CA GLU A 87 5.63 -1.48 -17.83
C GLU A 87 4.96 -0.57 -18.87
N ILE A 88 4.84 -1.03 -20.13
CA ILE A 88 4.13 -0.30 -21.18
C ILE A 88 2.66 -0.07 -20.81
N ARG A 89 2.03 -1.03 -20.13
CA ARG A 89 0.66 -0.92 -19.62
C ARG A 89 0.55 -0.02 -18.37
N GLY A 90 1.68 0.41 -17.80
CA GLY A 90 1.74 1.31 -16.62
C GLY A 90 1.80 0.58 -15.28
N ILE A 91 2.01 -0.74 -15.29
CA ILE A 91 2.11 -1.56 -14.07
C ILE A 91 3.55 -1.51 -13.55
N ARG A 92 3.70 -1.17 -12.27
CA ARG A 92 5.01 -1.15 -11.61
C ARG A 92 5.48 -2.57 -11.30
N VAL A 93 6.36 -3.11 -12.15
CA VAL A 93 6.90 -4.49 -12.06
C VAL A 93 7.50 -4.78 -10.69
N SER A 94 8.25 -3.84 -10.09
CA SER A 94 8.86 -4.02 -8.77
C SER A 94 7.84 -4.14 -7.64
N ALA A 95 6.75 -3.38 -7.70
CA ALA A 95 5.66 -3.44 -6.72
C ALA A 95 4.87 -4.74 -6.87
N LEU A 96 4.50 -5.10 -8.12
CA LEU A 96 3.79 -6.36 -8.41
C LEU A 96 4.59 -7.59 -8.03
N ARG A 97 5.90 -7.58 -8.26
CA ARG A 97 6.79 -8.67 -7.85
C ARG A 97 6.79 -8.85 -6.34
N ARG A 98 6.84 -7.75 -5.58
CA ARG A 98 6.83 -7.79 -4.11
C ARG A 98 5.50 -8.31 -3.58
N GLU A 99 4.39 -7.79 -4.09
CA GLU A 99 3.06 -8.17 -3.59
C GLU A 99 2.68 -9.60 -3.97
N SER A 100 2.96 -10.04 -5.21
CA SER A 100 2.79 -11.44 -5.62
C SER A 100 3.65 -12.40 -4.80
N ALA A 101 4.91 -12.04 -4.50
CA ALA A 101 5.77 -12.84 -3.65
C ALA A 101 5.24 -12.95 -2.21
N THR A 102 4.72 -11.85 -1.64
CA THR A 102 4.08 -11.87 -0.32
C THR A 102 2.82 -12.74 -0.32
N ALA A 103 1.99 -12.66 -1.36
CA ALA A 103 0.79 -13.48 -1.49
C ALA A 103 1.13 -14.97 -1.57
N ILE A 104 2.11 -15.35 -2.39
CA ILE A 104 2.61 -16.73 -2.49
C ILE A 104 3.20 -17.20 -1.15
N ALA A 105 3.98 -16.36 -0.48
CA ALA A 105 4.58 -16.70 0.82
C ALA A 105 3.56 -16.81 1.97
N SER A 106 2.41 -16.13 1.86
CA SER A 106 1.33 -16.21 2.85
C SER A 106 0.48 -17.46 2.73
N GLU A 107 0.67 -18.26 1.67
CA GLU A 107 -0.01 -19.52 1.49
C GLU A 107 0.56 -20.59 2.43
N LEU A 108 -0.35 -21.29 3.12
CA LEU A 108 0.01 -22.46 3.92
C LEU A 108 0.34 -23.62 2.97
N PRO A 109 1.54 -24.23 3.06
CA PRO A 109 1.90 -25.37 2.22
C PRO A 109 0.96 -26.54 2.54
N VAL A 110 0.06 -26.84 1.60
CA VAL A 110 -0.79 -28.02 1.68
C VAL A 110 0.07 -29.22 1.27
N GLY A 111 0.26 -30.17 2.18
CA GLY A 111 1.07 -31.35 1.89
C GLY A 111 0.54 -32.08 0.67
N LEU A 112 1.23 -31.98 -0.47
CA LEU A 112 0.92 -32.76 -1.66
C LEU A 112 0.92 -34.26 -1.26
N PRO A 113 -0.14 -35.02 -1.59
CA PRO A 113 -0.19 -36.44 -1.30
C PRO A 113 0.99 -37.14 -1.95
N ALA A 114 1.55 -38.16 -1.27
CA ALA A 114 2.81 -38.84 -1.59
C ALA A 114 2.82 -39.67 -2.90
N GLY A 115 2.47 -39.06 -4.03
CA GLY A 115 2.64 -39.56 -5.39
C GLY A 115 3.17 -38.45 -6.30
N GLU A 116 3.72 -38.81 -7.45
CA GLU A 116 4.35 -37.95 -8.48
C GLU A 116 3.49 -36.78 -9.03
N ALA A 117 2.34 -36.47 -8.44
CA ALA A 117 1.47 -35.41 -8.90
C ALA A 117 2.06 -34.03 -8.51
N GLY A 118 2.57 -33.29 -9.48
CA GLY A 118 2.87 -31.87 -9.35
C GLY A 118 1.62 -31.01 -9.10
N PRO A 119 1.79 -29.70 -8.86
CA PRO A 119 0.65 -28.79 -8.64
C PRO A 119 -0.26 -28.78 -9.87
N ARG A 120 -1.58 -28.84 -9.64
CA ARG A 120 -2.58 -28.74 -10.72
C ARG A 120 -2.86 -27.29 -11.08
N HIS A 121 -3.32 -26.97 -12.27
CA HIS A 121 -3.81 -25.61 -12.57
C HIS A 121 -5.07 -25.30 -11.74
N SER A 122 -5.24 -24.04 -11.35
CA SER A 122 -6.52 -23.56 -10.82
C SER A 122 -7.52 -23.31 -11.95
N GLU A 123 -8.82 -23.40 -11.65
CA GLU A 123 -9.88 -23.16 -12.65
C GLU A 123 -9.81 -21.73 -13.22
N GLU A 124 -9.41 -20.75 -12.40
CA GLU A 124 -9.26 -19.36 -12.84
C GLU A 124 -8.10 -19.20 -13.82
N LEU A 125 -6.98 -19.90 -13.60
CA LEU A 125 -5.85 -19.87 -14.51
C LEU A 125 -6.23 -20.44 -15.88
N GLU A 126 -6.93 -21.58 -15.90
CA GLU A 126 -7.43 -22.15 -17.15
C GLU A 126 -8.39 -21.19 -17.85
N HIS A 127 -9.35 -20.63 -17.11
CA HIS A 127 -10.34 -19.70 -17.64
C HIS A 127 -9.66 -18.49 -18.29
N VAL A 128 -8.68 -17.87 -17.62
CA VAL A 128 -7.93 -16.72 -18.16
C VAL A 128 -7.17 -17.07 -19.43
N LEU A 129 -6.47 -18.21 -19.45
CA LEU A 129 -5.72 -18.65 -20.63
C LEU A 129 -6.64 -18.96 -21.81
N ARG A 130 -7.78 -19.61 -21.55
CA ARG A 130 -8.76 -19.97 -22.57
C ARG A 130 -9.46 -18.73 -23.12
N ALA A 131 -9.88 -17.80 -22.25
CA ALA A 131 -10.52 -16.56 -22.66
C ALA A 131 -9.55 -15.66 -23.46
N ALA A 132 -8.29 -15.55 -23.03
CA ALA A 132 -7.26 -14.83 -23.80
C ALA A 132 -7.01 -15.47 -25.17
N SER A 133 -6.98 -16.82 -25.25
CA SER A 133 -6.89 -17.53 -26.53
C SER A 133 -8.10 -17.29 -27.43
N LEU A 134 -9.31 -17.18 -26.88
CA LEU A 134 -10.51 -16.85 -27.66
C LEU A 134 -10.48 -15.41 -28.19
N ILE A 135 -10.01 -14.46 -27.39
CA ILE A 135 -9.82 -13.05 -27.81
C ILE A 135 -8.79 -12.99 -28.94
N ALA A 136 -7.64 -13.65 -28.77
CA ALA A 136 -6.58 -13.67 -29.75
C ALA A 136 -6.95 -14.45 -31.02
N SER A 137 -7.83 -15.44 -30.93
CA SER A 137 -8.34 -16.17 -32.10
C SER A 137 -9.10 -15.26 -33.06
N ARG A 138 -9.78 -14.20 -32.57
CA ARG A 138 -10.48 -13.22 -33.44
C ARG A 138 -9.53 -12.45 -34.36
N ARG A 139 -8.26 -12.35 -33.98
CA ARG A 139 -7.19 -11.71 -34.76
C ARG A 139 -6.26 -12.72 -35.45
N ASN A 140 -6.63 -14.02 -35.46
CA ASN A 140 -5.84 -15.12 -36.00
C ASN A 140 -4.39 -15.15 -35.46
N ALA A 141 -4.22 -14.84 -34.18
CA ALA A 141 -2.91 -14.85 -33.53
C ALA A 141 -2.97 -15.69 -32.23
N PRO A 142 -1.84 -16.24 -31.76
CA PRO A 142 -1.78 -16.87 -30.45
C PRO A 142 -2.09 -15.87 -29.33
N ALA A 143 -2.54 -16.38 -28.18
CA ALA A 143 -2.71 -15.59 -26.97
C ALA A 143 -1.35 -15.03 -26.53
N SER A 144 -1.30 -13.72 -26.37
CA SER A 144 -0.11 -13.00 -25.92
C SER A 144 -0.28 -12.48 -24.50
N VAL A 145 0.82 -12.03 -23.90
CA VAL A 145 0.80 -11.35 -22.59
C VAL A 145 -0.17 -10.16 -22.60
N ASP A 146 -0.29 -9.45 -23.72
CA ASP A 146 -1.21 -8.32 -23.86
C ASP A 146 -2.69 -8.73 -23.78
N ASP A 147 -3.06 -9.92 -24.28
CA ASP A 147 -4.45 -10.41 -24.16
C ASP A 147 -4.76 -10.88 -22.75
N LEU A 148 -3.79 -11.49 -22.06
CA LEU A 148 -3.93 -11.84 -20.65
C LEU A 148 -4.15 -10.58 -19.81
N LEU A 149 -3.35 -9.54 -20.04
CA LEU A 149 -3.50 -8.27 -19.34
C LEU A 149 -4.81 -7.56 -19.70
N HIS A 150 -5.20 -7.57 -20.98
CA HIS A 150 -6.49 -7.04 -21.39
C HIS A 150 -7.65 -7.75 -20.67
N LEU A 151 -7.60 -9.08 -20.57
CA LEU A 151 -8.62 -9.82 -19.85
C LEU A 151 -8.60 -9.50 -18.35
N MET A 152 -7.44 -9.61 -17.70
CA MET A 152 -7.27 -9.43 -16.25
C MET A 152 -7.51 -8.00 -15.76
N LEU A 153 -7.37 -6.99 -16.63
CA LEU A 153 -7.51 -5.58 -16.24
C LEU A 153 -8.78 -4.94 -16.80
N ASP A 154 -9.17 -5.26 -18.04
CA ASP A 154 -10.25 -4.54 -18.72
C ASP A 154 -11.56 -5.34 -18.78
N VAL A 155 -11.51 -6.68 -18.73
CA VAL A 155 -12.70 -7.55 -18.94
C VAL A 155 -13.16 -8.21 -17.64
N GLU A 156 -12.25 -8.85 -16.91
CA GLU A 156 -12.54 -9.65 -15.71
C GLU A 156 -11.55 -9.35 -14.56
N PRO A 157 -11.57 -8.13 -14.00
CA PRO A 157 -10.67 -7.76 -12.89
C PRO A 157 -11.03 -8.40 -11.54
N ASP A 158 -12.24 -8.92 -11.40
CA ASP A 158 -12.78 -9.45 -10.16
C ASP A 158 -12.41 -10.93 -9.89
N LEU A 159 -11.57 -11.53 -10.75
CA LEU A 159 -11.15 -12.92 -10.55
C LEU A 159 -10.30 -13.10 -9.28
N PRO A 160 -10.47 -14.22 -8.55
CA PRO A 160 -9.68 -14.49 -7.35
C PRO A 160 -8.18 -14.51 -7.69
N GLY A 161 -7.38 -13.77 -6.92
CA GLY A 161 -5.94 -13.63 -7.14
C GLY A 161 -5.52 -12.40 -7.97
N LEU A 162 -6.45 -11.74 -8.67
CA LEU A 162 -6.18 -10.49 -9.39
C LEU A 162 -6.30 -9.23 -8.53
N GLY A 163 -6.79 -9.33 -7.28
CA GLY A 163 -6.86 -8.22 -6.33
C GLY A 163 -5.50 -7.58 -5.97
N LEU A 164 -4.38 -8.18 -6.38
CA LEU A 164 -3.04 -7.58 -6.33
C LEU A 164 -2.85 -6.55 -7.46
N LEU A 165 -3.32 -6.85 -8.67
CA LEU A 165 -3.26 -5.92 -9.81
C LEU A 165 -4.11 -4.68 -9.57
N ALA A 166 -5.33 -4.84 -9.02
CA ALA A 166 -6.21 -3.72 -8.70
C ALA A 166 -5.61 -2.73 -7.67
N ARG A 167 -4.69 -3.19 -6.81
CA ARG A 167 -3.99 -2.36 -5.83
C ARG A 167 -2.77 -1.63 -6.40
N ILE A 168 -2.14 -2.19 -7.43
CA ILE A 168 -0.88 -1.70 -7.99
C ILE A 168 -1.10 -0.86 -9.25
N ASP A 169 -2.16 -1.16 -10.01
CA ASP A 169 -2.54 -0.36 -11.16
C ASP A 169 -3.13 0.97 -10.70
N GLN A 170 -2.43 2.06 -11.02
CA GLN A 170 -2.85 3.42 -10.72
C GLN A 170 -4.13 3.83 -11.49
N ARG A 171 -4.54 3.06 -12.49
CA ARG A 171 -5.82 3.24 -13.20
C ARG A 171 -7.01 2.67 -12.40
N PHE A 172 -6.81 1.60 -11.64
CA PHE A 172 -7.87 0.98 -10.82
C PHE A 172 -8.21 1.78 -9.57
N ALA A 173 -7.26 2.56 -9.04
CA ALA A 173 -7.52 3.50 -7.95
C ALA A 173 -8.58 4.57 -8.29
N ALA A 174 -8.85 4.81 -9.59
CA ALA A 174 -9.87 5.74 -10.08
C ALA A 174 -11.17 5.06 -10.57
N SER A 175 -11.22 3.71 -10.64
CA SER A 175 -12.31 2.99 -11.34
C SER A 175 -13.38 2.36 -10.45
N THR A 176 -13.22 2.36 -9.12
CA THR A 176 -14.28 1.87 -8.19
C THR A 176 -15.47 2.81 -8.08
N ASN A 177 -15.52 3.84 -8.94
CA ASN A 177 -16.46 4.93 -8.89
C ASN A 177 -17.00 5.15 -10.32
N GLY A 178 -17.86 4.20 -10.74
CA GLY A 178 -18.87 4.24 -11.82
C GLY A 178 -18.55 4.91 -13.16
N GLY A 179 -18.68 4.16 -14.25
CA GLY A 179 -19.06 4.70 -15.57
C GLY A 179 -18.12 4.40 -16.75
N SER A 180 -18.56 3.47 -17.58
CA SER A 180 -18.41 3.32 -19.04
C SER A 180 -17.13 3.76 -19.79
N TYR A 181 -16.58 2.75 -20.47
CA TYR A 181 -15.56 2.66 -21.51
C TYR A 181 -15.43 3.83 -22.50
N SER A 182 -14.20 4.32 -22.69
CA SER A 182 -13.76 4.92 -23.95
C SER A 182 -12.66 4.07 -24.59
N ARG A 183 -13.06 3.43 -25.70
CA ARG A 183 -12.26 2.63 -26.63
C ARG A 183 -11.25 3.53 -27.36
N THR A 184 -9.98 3.49 -27.01
CA THR A 184 -8.92 4.09 -27.84
C THR A 184 -8.43 3.08 -28.88
N GLN A 185 -8.50 3.53 -30.13
CA GLN A 185 -8.13 2.81 -31.33
C GLN A 185 -6.62 2.51 -31.38
N ARG A 186 -6.30 1.23 -31.52
CA ARG A 186 -5.48 0.64 -32.61
C ARG A 186 -4.43 1.58 -33.24
N SER A 187 -3.17 1.45 -32.84
CA SER A 187 -2.01 1.85 -33.65
C SER A 187 -1.38 0.62 -34.31
N GLY A 188 -1.08 0.74 -35.60
CA GLY A 188 -0.88 -0.37 -36.53
C GLY A 188 0.46 -1.11 -36.41
N TYR A 189 0.37 -2.39 -36.79
CA TYR A 189 1.45 -3.27 -37.18
C TYR A 189 2.43 -2.62 -38.17
N ASN A 190 3.73 -2.78 -37.95
CA ASN A 190 4.74 -2.79 -39.01
C ASN A 190 5.57 -4.07 -38.89
N ALA A 191 5.27 -5.03 -39.75
CA ALA A 191 6.16 -6.13 -40.09
C ALA A 191 6.92 -5.74 -41.36
N ARG A 192 8.27 -5.69 -41.30
CA ARG A 192 9.12 -5.76 -42.49
C ARG A 192 10.31 -6.65 -42.23
N TYR A 193 10.49 -7.59 -43.16
CA TYR A 193 11.62 -8.50 -43.24
C TYR A 193 12.94 -7.78 -43.52
N VAL A 194 14.00 -8.47 -43.11
CA VAL A 194 15.44 -8.21 -43.21
C VAL A 194 15.91 -7.75 -44.59
N THR A 195 16.78 -6.72 -44.60
CA THR A 195 17.92 -6.63 -45.52
C THR A 195 19.06 -5.87 -44.82
N SER A 196 20.22 -6.51 -44.86
CA SER A 196 21.50 -6.11 -44.30
C SER A 196 22.10 -4.87 -44.96
N GLN A 197 22.48 -3.86 -44.17
CA GLN A 197 23.49 -2.87 -44.55
C GLN A 197 24.20 -2.35 -43.27
N PRO A 198 25.54 -2.19 -43.26
CA PRO A 198 26.27 -1.89 -42.03
C PRO A 198 26.34 -0.38 -41.79
N GLU A 199 25.82 0.08 -40.64
CA GLU A 199 25.99 1.47 -40.18
C GLU A 199 27.26 1.65 -39.31
N PRO A 200 27.83 2.87 -39.29
CA PRO A 200 29.17 3.13 -38.77
C PRO A 200 29.19 3.22 -37.24
N GLN A 201 30.28 2.72 -36.65
CA GLN A 201 30.57 2.85 -35.23
C GLN A 201 30.63 4.33 -34.78
N PRO A 202 30.00 4.71 -33.65
CA PRO A 202 30.28 5.98 -33.01
C PRO A 202 31.63 5.95 -32.28
N ALA A 203 32.38 7.05 -32.43
CA ALA A 203 33.69 7.29 -31.84
C ALA A 203 33.70 7.22 -30.30
N PRO A 204 34.85 6.90 -29.68
CA PRO A 204 34.97 6.73 -28.24
C PRO A 204 34.83 8.06 -27.49
N THR A 205 34.00 8.06 -26.45
CA THR A 205 33.89 9.12 -25.45
C THR A 205 35.20 9.28 -24.68
N PRO A 206 35.66 10.52 -24.40
CA PRO A 206 36.85 10.76 -23.59
C PRO A 206 36.62 10.38 -22.11
N PRO A 207 37.67 9.94 -21.39
CA PRO A 207 37.55 9.47 -20.01
C PRO A 207 37.25 10.63 -19.06
N GLN A 208 36.22 10.48 -18.22
CA GLN A 208 36.00 11.39 -17.09
C GLN A 208 37.09 11.18 -16.02
N PRO A 209 37.58 12.26 -15.39
CA PRO A 209 38.57 12.17 -14.33
C PRO A 209 37.99 11.52 -13.08
N GLN A 210 38.64 10.45 -12.64
CA GLN A 210 38.43 9.85 -11.33
C GLN A 210 38.93 10.82 -10.25
N TYR A 211 38.01 11.41 -9.49
CA TYR A 211 38.36 12.06 -8.24
C TYR A 211 38.62 10.98 -7.19
N THR A 212 39.90 10.73 -6.95
CA THR A 212 40.39 10.04 -5.75
C THR A 212 40.25 10.98 -4.55
N SER A 213 39.22 10.81 -3.73
CA SER A 213 39.21 11.38 -2.37
C SER A 213 40.05 10.49 -1.47
N ALA A 214 41.30 10.94 -1.30
CA ALA A 214 42.24 10.40 -0.36
C ALA A 214 41.73 10.51 1.07
N THR A 215 41.97 9.43 1.79
CA THR A 215 41.97 9.21 3.24
C THR A 215 42.38 10.45 4.06
N TYR A 216 41.47 10.93 4.90
CA TYR A 216 41.82 11.67 6.11
C TYR A 216 41.06 11.05 7.29
N ALA A 217 41.72 10.13 7.98
CA ALA A 217 41.27 9.63 9.27
C ALA A 217 41.64 10.64 10.36
N PRO A 218 40.72 11.07 11.24
CA PRO A 218 41.11 11.63 12.51
C PRO A 218 41.51 10.49 13.44
N ARG A 219 42.75 10.57 13.93
CA ARG A 219 43.36 9.66 14.90
C ARG A 219 42.59 9.78 16.23
N GLU A 220 41.82 8.75 16.59
CA GLU A 220 41.22 8.64 17.92
C GLU A 220 42.32 8.45 18.98
N ALA A 221 42.29 9.30 20.01
CA ALA A 221 43.10 9.17 21.22
C ALA A 221 42.40 8.21 22.21
N PRO A 222 43.15 7.46 23.05
CA PRO A 222 42.57 6.49 23.97
C PRO A 222 41.89 7.22 25.14
N ARG A 223 40.57 7.01 25.29
CA ARG A 223 39.81 7.50 26.46
C ARG A 223 40.08 6.60 27.68
N PRO A 224 40.24 7.18 28.88
CA PRO A 224 40.40 6.43 30.12
C PRO A 224 39.05 5.83 30.58
N PRO A 225 39.07 4.78 31.43
CA PRO A 225 37.86 4.10 31.88
C PRO A 225 37.08 5.03 32.81
N ARG A 226 35.87 5.41 32.40
CA ARG A 226 34.95 6.21 33.23
C ARG A 226 34.02 5.25 33.96
N GLY A 227 34.13 5.26 35.28
CA GLY A 227 33.42 4.39 36.18
C GLY A 227 31.91 4.64 36.23
N ASP A 228 31.22 3.56 36.57
CA ASP A 228 29.85 3.50 37.07
C ASP A 228 29.64 4.48 38.22
N PHE A 229 29.01 5.62 37.98
CA PHE A 229 28.28 6.35 39.01
C PHE A 229 27.05 7.05 38.42
N GLY A 230 25.88 6.44 38.66
CA GLY A 230 24.57 7.06 38.87
C GLY A 230 24.07 8.12 37.89
N ASN A 231 23.32 7.70 36.86
CA ASN A 231 22.25 8.53 36.27
C ASN A 231 21.15 7.75 35.53
N GLY A 232 20.79 6.53 35.97
CA GLY A 232 19.94 5.62 35.18
C GLY A 232 18.43 5.91 35.15
N GLY A 233 17.91 6.81 35.98
CA GLY A 233 16.46 7.04 36.11
C GLY A 233 15.90 8.18 35.26
N VAL A 234 16.67 9.25 35.05
CA VAL A 234 16.20 10.44 34.33
C VAL A 234 16.45 10.29 32.83
N ASP A 235 17.57 9.69 32.44
CA ASP A 235 17.90 9.45 31.03
C ASP A 235 16.98 8.39 30.39
N THR A 236 16.50 7.40 31.16
CA THR A 236 15.54 6.40 30.65
C THR A 236 14.15 6.98 30.40
N VAL A 237 13.67 7.87 31.29
CA VAL A 237 12.37 8.56 31.14
C VAL A 237 12.43 9.66 30.07
N GLN A 238 13.56 10.34 29.94
CA GLN A 238 13.77 11.32 28.87
C GLN A 238 13.88 10.62 27.51
N ASN A 239 14.61 9.50 27.41
CA ASN A 239 14.70 8.72 26.18
C ASN A 239 13.35 8.11 25.79
N SER A 240 12.56 7.60 26.74
CA SER A 240 11.22 7.08 26.43
C SER A 240 10.25 8.17 25.96
N ARG A 241 10.37 9.40 26.47
CA ARG A 241 9.59 10.55 25.99
C ARG A 241 10.02 10.99 24.59
N LEU A 242 11.32 10.96 24.32
CA LEU A 242 11.88 11.29 23.02
C LEU A 242 11.46 10.25 21.97
N ASP A 243 11.47 8.97 22.32
CA ASP A 243 10.97 7.87 21.47
C ASP A 243 9.46 7.98 21.22
N ALA A 244 8.67 8.35 22.23
CA ALA A 244 7.22 8.56 22.07
C ALA A 244 6.90 9.78 21.18
N LEU A 245 7.64 10.88 21.32
CA LEU A 245 7.53 12.04 20.45
C LEU A 245 7.95 11.72 19.02
N GLU A 246 8.99 10.91 18.84
CA GLU A 246 9.42 10.47 17.51
C GLU A 246 8.39 9.53 16.86
N GLN A 247 7.77 8.63 17.63
CA GLN A 247 6.67 7.79 17.14
C GLN A 247 5.43 8.62 16.77
N MET A 248 5.05 9.61 17.58
CA MET A 248 3.95 10.51 17.24
C MET A 248 4.25 11.35 16.00
N MET A 249 5.48 11.88 15.85
CA MET A 249 5.87 12.62 14.65
C MET A 249 5.89 11.75 13.40
N ARG A 250 6.34 10.49 13.50
CA ARG A 250 6.29 9.52 12.39
C ARG A 250 4.85 9.16 12.03
N ALA A 251 3.97 9.00 13.03
CA ALA A 251 2.54 8.76 12.79
C ALA A 251 1.88 9.97 12.11
N LEU A 252 2.09 11.18 12.61
CA LEU A 252 1.57 12.42 12.00
C LEU A 252 2.12 12.65 10.59
N SER A 253 3.38 12.32 10.35
CA SER A 253 3.98 12.44 9.01
C SER A 253 3.43 11.38 8.04
N ALA A 254 3.13 10.18 8.52
CA ALA A 254 2.44 9.16 7.75
C ALA A 254 0.99 9.56 7.44
N ASP A 255 0.31 10.19 8.40
CA ASP A 255 -1.07 10.63 8.27
C ASP A 255 -1.20 11.79 7.29
N LEU A 256 -0.37 12.83 7.42
CA LEU A 256 -0.27 13.93 6.44
C LEU A 256 0.14 13.43 5.06
N GLY A 257 0.97 12.38 4.99
CA GLY A 257 1.35 11.72 3.75
C GLY A 257 0.19 10.94 3.11
N SER A 258 -0.73 10.40 3.93
CA SER A 258 -1.94 9.72 3.49
C SER A 258 -2.97 10.73 2.97
N GLU A 259 -3.21 11.80 3.73
CA GLU A 259 -4.12 12.91 3.40
C GLU A 259 -3.69 13.66 2.13
N ARG A 260 -2.39 13.93 1.98
CA ARG A 260 -1.87 14.56 0.77
C ARG A 260 -2.06 13.66 -0.46
N LYS A 261 -1.98 12.33 -0.30
CA LYS A 261 -2.25 11.39 -1.40
C LYS A 261 -3.73 11.37 -1.77
N THR A 262 -4.65 11.35 -0.81
CA THR A 262 -6.10 11.43 -1.08
C THR A 262 -6.47 12.77 -1.73
N PHE A 263 -5.95 13.89 -1.23
CA PHE A 263 -6.18 15.20 -1.82
C PHE A 263 -5.63 15.32 -3.25
N THR A 264 -4.41 14.78 -3.49
CA THR A 264 -3.82 14.78 -4.84
C THR A 264 -4.58 13.84 -5.78
N GLY A 265 -5.14 12.73 -5.28
CA GLY A 265 -6.04 11.86 -6.03
C GLY A 265 -7.31 12.58 -6.48
N LEU A 266 -7.98 13.27 -5.56
CA LEU A 266 -9.20 14.04 -5.85
C LEU A 266 -8.96 15.16 -6.88
N ILE A 267 -7.82 15.85 -6.80
CA ILE A 267 -7.45 16.87 -7.81
C ILE A 267 -7.17 16.22 -9.17
N GLY A 268 -6.50 15.05 -9.19
CA GLY A 268 -6.26 14.29 -10.41
C GLY A 268 -7.55 13.86 -11.09
N ASP A 269 -8.53 13.41 -10.31
CA ASP A 269 -9.84 12.99 -10.80
C ASP A 269 -10.66 14.17 -11.34
N LEU A 270 -10.69 15.30 -10.62
CA LEU A 270 -11.33 16.54 -11.07
C LEU A 270 -10.71 17.07 -12.37
N GLN A 271 -9.37 17.05 -12.46
CA GLN A 271 -8.65 17.49 -13.65
C GLN A 271 -8.93 16.54 -14.83
N ARG A 272 -9.02 15.23 -14.60
CA ARG A 272 -9.36 14.23 -15.62
C ARG A 272 -10.79 14.39 -16.13
N GLU A 273 -11.74 14.71 -15.25
CA GLU A 273 -13.15 14.95 -15.59
C GLU A 273 -13.34 16.25 -16.39
N VAL A 274 -12.69 17.34 -15.98
CA VAL A 274 -12.68 18.61 -16.75
C VAL A 274 -12.03 18.43 -18.13
N THR A 275 -11.01 17.56 -18.22
CA THR A 275 -10.37 17.25 -19.50
C THR A 275 -11.24 16.33 -20.37
N GLY A 276 -12.00 15.41 -19.76
CA GLY A 276 -13.01 14.58 -20.44
C GLY A 276 -14.15 15.41 -21.04
N LEU A 277 -14.60 16.45 -20.33
CA LEU A 277 -15.62 17.38 -20.82
C LEU A 277 -15.14 18.29 -21.95
N ARG A 278 -13.83 18.62 -22.00
CA ARG A 278 -13.23 19.37 -23.12
C ARG A 278 -12.94 18.51 -24.35
N ALA A 279 -12.93 17.17 -24.22
CA ALA A 279 -12.58 16.24 -25.29
C ALA A 279 -13.76 15.78 -26.16
N SER A 280 -14.96 16.36 -25.99
CA SER A 280 -16.10 16.14 -26.89
C SER A 280 -16.37 17.38 -27.77
N PRO A 281 -15.50 17.72 -28.73
CA PRO A 281 -15.91 18.56 -29.84
C PRO A 281 -16.88 17.73 -30.70
N VAL A 282 -18.08 18.26 -30.93
CA VAL A 282 -19.05 17.66 -31.86
C VAL A 282 -18.34 17.42 -33.20
N ASP A 283 -18.12 16.17 -33.56
CA ASP A 283 -17.51 15.81 -34.85
C ASP A 283 -18.54 16.07 -35.96
N ILE A 284 -18.41 17.22 -36.62
CA ILE A 284 -19.29 17.72 -37.68
C ILE A 284 -18.91 17.12 -39.05
N SER A 285 -17.80 16.39 -39.13
CA SER A 285 -17.28 15.77 -40.36
C SER A 285 -18.30 14.87 -41.07
N PRO A 286 -19.11 14.03 -40.36
CA PRO A 286 -20.14 13.20 -41.00
C PRO A 286 -21.30 14.00 -41.59
N ILE A 287 -21.58 15.19 -41.04
CA ILE A 287 -22.62 16.09 -41.53
C ILE A 287 -22.08 16.82 -42.78
N ALA A 288 -20.82 17.26 -42.76
CA ALA A 288 -20.16 17.88 -43.91
C ALA A 288 -20.08 16.94 -45.12
N ASP A 289 -19.73 15.66 -44.92
CA ASP A 289 -19.68 14.66 -45.99
C ASP A 289 -21.06 14.37 -46.60
N ARG A 290 -22.11 14.39 -45.77
CA ARG A 290 -23.50 14.23 -46.23
C ARG A 290 -23.98 15.43 -47.03
N VAL A 291 -23.64 16.66 -46.62
CA VAL A 291 -23.96 17.88 -47.37
C VAL A 291 -23.25 17.89 -48.72
N ALA A 292 -21.96 17.55 -48.77
CA ALA A 292 -21.19 17.46 -50.02
C ALA A 292 -21.71 16.39 -50.98
N THR A 293 -22.37 15.34 -50.47
CA THR A 293 -23.00 14.29 -51.30
C THR A 293 -24.35 14.77 -51.84
N ILE A 294 -25.13 15.48 -51.02
CA ILE A 294 -26.40 16.10 -51.44
C ILE A 294 -26.13 17.14 -52.53
N GLU A 295 -25.15 18.03 -52.32
CA GLU A 295 -24.76 19.04 -53.31
C GLU A 295 -24.43 18.43 -54.67
N ARG A 296 -23.58 17.37 -54.69
CA ARG A 296 -23.27 16.64 -55.93
C ARG A 296 -24.50 16.05 -56.63
N SER A 297 -25.45 15.51 -55.86
CA SER A 297 -26.67 14.93 -56.42
C SER A 297 -27.63 15.99 -56.98
N VAL A 298 -27.73 17.16 -56.34
CA VAL A 298 -28.57 18.28 -56.78
C VAL A 298 -27.98 18.92 -58.03
N THR A 299 -26.66 19.13 -58.09
CA THR A 299 -25.98 19.64 -59.29
C THR A 299 -26.18 18.71 -60.49
N ALA A 300 -26.01 17.40 -60.30
CA ALA A 300 -26.23 16.41 -61.36
C ALA A 300 -27.70 16.39 -61.85
N GLY A 301 -28.67 16.53 -60.94
CA GLY A 301 -30.08 16.63 -61.30
C GLY A 301 -30.40 17.90 -62.10
N PHE A 302 -29.77 19.03 -61.76
CA PHE A 302 -29.97 20.31 -62.46
C PHE A 302 -29.38 20.30 -63.87
N GLU A 303 -28.23 19.65 -64.08
CA GLU A 303 -27.64 19.48 -65.41
C GLU A 303 -28.53 18.63 -66.33
N GLN A 304 -29.10 17.54 -65.81
CA GLN A 304 -30.03 16.70 -66.56
C GLN A 304 -31.31 17.46 -66.94
N PHE A 305 -31.83 18.29 -66.03
CA PHE A 305 -32.99 19.13 -66.30
C PHE A 305 -32.70 20.23 -67.34
N SER A 306 -31.51 20.83 -67.29
CA SER A 306 -31.06 21.83 -68.27
C SER A 306 -30.95 21.23 -69.68
N LEU A 307 -30.42 20.00 -69.80
CA LEU A 307 -30.37 19.28 -71.07
C LEU A 307 -31.77 18.97 -71.62
N ALA A 308 -32.71 18.59 -70.76
CA ALA A 308 -34.10 18.34 -71.16
C ALA A 308 -34.79 19.63 -71.65
N LEU A 309 -34.55 20.77 -71.00
CA LEU A 309 -35.06 22.07 -71.44
C LEU A 309 -34.48 22.51 -72.79
N ALA A 310 -33.17 22.32 -72.99
CA ALA A 310 -32.52 22.62 -74.27
C ALA A 310 -33.06 21.75 -75.41
N SER A 311 -33.36 20.48 -75.13
CA SER A 311 -34.01 19.57 -76.07
C SER A 311 -35.41 20.08 -76.45
N ILE A 312 -36.21 20.50 -75.47
CA ILE A 312 -37.56 21.02 -75.69
C ILE A 312 -37.52 22.36 -76.47
N GLU A 313 -36.57 23.24 -76.16
CA GLU A 313 -36.42 24.52 -76.87
C GLU A 313 -36.05 24.31 -78.35
N ASN A 314 -35.15 23.38 -78.65
CA ASN A 314 -34.81 23.03 -80.04
C ASN A 314 -36.01 22.43 -80.79
N ASP A 315 -36.81 21.61 -80.12
CA ASP A 315 -37.99 21.00 -80.73
C ASP A 315 -39.11 22.03 -81.01
N ILE A 316 -39.26 23.02 -80.14
CA ILE A 316 -40.18 24.17 -80.34
C ILE A 316 -39.67 25.09 -81.46
N ARG A 317 -38.36 25.36 -81.50
CA ARG A 317 -37.76 26.21 -82.55
C ARG A 317 -37.83 25.54 -83.92
N ALA A 318 -37.76 24.20 -83.99
CA ALA A 318 -38.02 23.41 -85.20
C ALA A 318 -39.50 23.42 -85.63
N ARG A 319 -40.43 23.69 -84.70
CA ARG A 319 -41.89 23.73 -84.93
C ARG A 319 -42.47 25.14 -85.10
N ALA A 320 -41.67 26.21 -85.07
CA ALA A 320 -42.16 27.56 -85.34
C ALA A 320 -42.63 27.68 -86.82
N PRO A 321 -43.88 28.11 -87.08
CA PRO A 321 -44.46 28.04 -88.43
C PRO A 321 -43.79 29.02 -89.39
N GLN A 322 -43.33 28.51 -90.54
CA GLN A 322 -43.05 29.34 -91.71
C GLN A 322 -44.33 30.07 -92.11
N GLN A 323 -44.19 31.38 -92.29
CA GLN A 323 -45.20 32.37 -92.67
C GLN A 323 -46.15 31.82 -93.76
N PHE A 324 -47.46 31.81 -93.47
CA PHE A 324 -48.48 31.35 -94.43
C PHE A 324 -48.46 32.24 -95.68
N ASP A 325 -48.16 31.64 -96.83
CA ASP A 325 -48.21 32.32 -98.12
C ASP A 325 -49.68 32.46 -98.58
N LEU A 326 -50.20 33.68 -98.47
CA LEU A 326 -51.57 34.04 -98.88
C LEU A 326 -51.69 34.38 -100.37
N THR A 327 -50.58 34.34 -101.12
CA THR A 327 -50.55 34.59 -102.57
C THR A 327 -51.56 33.71 -103.35
N PRO A 328 -51.78 32.43 -103.01
CA PRO A 328 -52.80 31.60 -103.68
C PRO A 328 -54.24 32.06 -103.41
N LEU A 329 -54.51 32.64 -102.25
CA LEU A 329 -55.82 33.17 -101.87
C LEU A 329 -56.10 34.50 -102.58
N ASN A 330 -55.07 35.33 -102.73
CA ASN A 330 -55.16 36.59 -103.47
C ASN A 330 -55.42 36.34 -104.97
N ASN A 331 -54.69 35.40 -105.58
CA ASN A 331 -54.90 35.00 -106.98
C ASN A 331 -56.31 34.40 -107.21
N ARG A 332 -56.86 33.69 -106.22
CA ARG A 332 -58.22 33.14 -106.31
C ARG A 332 -59.29 34.22 -106.22
N LEU A 333 -59.07 35.29 -105.47
CA LEU A 333 -59.98 36.44 -105.41
C LEU A 333 -59.98 37.23 -106.72
N GLU A 334 -58.81 37.42 -107.32
CA GLU A 334 -58.66 38.08 -108.63
C GLU A 334 -59.36 37.30 -109.76
N ILE A 335 -59.25 35.97 -109.77
CA ILE A 335 -59.97 35.09 -110.73
C ILE A 335 -61.49 35.13 -110.50
N ILE A 336 -61.96 35.32 -109.26
CA ILE A 336 -63.40 35.44 -108.95
C ILE A 336 -63.93 36.80 -109.42
N GLU A 337 -63.15 37.87 -109.25
CA GLU A 337 -63.49 39.22 -109.73
C GLU A 337 -63.63 39.26 -111.27
N GLU A 338 -62.70 38.61 -111.98
CA GLU A 338 -62.75 38.43 -113.45
C GLU A 338 -63.98 37.60 -113.90
N ALA A 339 -64.30 36.54 -113.15
CA ALA A 339 -65.42 35.63 -113.48
C ALA A 339 -66.81 36.24 -113.21
N VAL A 340 -66.92 37.18 -112.26
CA VAL A 340 -68.18 37.88 -111.94
C VAL A 340 -68.49 39.01 -112.93
N LEU A 341 -67.48 39.56 -113.60
CA LEU A 341 -67.64 40.58 -114.66
C LEU A 341 -68.01 39.99 -116.03
N SER A 342 -67.80 38.69 -116.24
CA SER A 342 -68.16 37.97 -117.46
C SER A 342 -69.63 37.55 -117.45
N ARG A 343 -70.46 38.22 -118.27
CA ARG A 343 -71.91 38.04 -118.35
C ARG A 343 -72.29 36.80 -119.17
N ASP A 344 -72.19 35.60 -118.58
CA ASP A 344 -72.75 34.34 -119.11
C ASP A 344 -73.29 33.45 -117.96
N GLY A 345 -74.56 33.63 -117.60
CA GLY A 345 -75.17 33.05 -116.38
C GLY A 345 -75.20 31.52 -116.28
N ASP A 346 -75.23 30.78 -117.39
CA ASP A 346 -75.42 29.32 -117.35
C ASP A 346 -74.11 28.52 -117.22
N LYS A 347 -72.97 29.05 -117.67
CA LYS A 347 -71.65 28.42 -117.46
C LYS A 347 -71.12 28.64 -116.04
N ILE A 348 -71.54 29.74 -115.40
CA ILE A 348 -71.18 30.08 -114.03
C ILE A 348 -71.74 29.03 -113.07
N ILE A 349 -72.99 28.60 -113.24
CA ILE A 349 -73.62 27.61 -112.36
C ILE A 349 -72.92 26.24 -112.46
N GLY A 350 -72.59 25.78 -113.67
CA GLY A 350 -71.87 24.52 -113.88
C GLY A 350 -70.46 24.52 -113.26
N ASN A 351 -69.68 25.57 -113.52
CA ASN A 351 -68.33 25.72 -112.97
C ASN A 351 -68.34 25.93 -111.44
N PHE A 352 -69.39 26.54 -110.90
CA PHE A 352 -69.56 26.74 -109.47
C PHE A 352 -69.87 25.41 -108.76
N LEU A 353 -70.73 24.56 -109.35
CA LEU A 353 -71.02 23.23 -108.82
C LEU A 353 -69.77 22.32 -108.82
N GLU A 354 -68.97 22.35 -109.89
CA GLU A 354 -67.71 21.59 -109.93
C GLU A 354 -66.67 22.12 -108.92
N ARG A 355 -66.65 23.43 -108.66
CA ARG A 355 -65.81 24.02 -107.59
C ARG A 355 -66.29 23.64 -106.19
N ILE A 356 -67.59 23.52 -105.97
CA ILE A 356 -68.15 23.04 -104.70
C ILE A 356 -67.74 21.59 -104.48
N ASP A 357 -67.87 20.73 -105.48
CA ASP A 357 -67.48 19.32 -105.37
C ASP A 357 -65.98 19.15 -105.08
N ARG A 358 -65.12 19.93 -105.75
CA ARG A 358 -63.68 19.98 -105.45
C ARG A 358 -63.38 20.52 -104.05
N LEU A 359 -64.10 21.55 -103.60
CA LEU A 359 -63.96 22.07 -102.25
C LEU A 359 -64.36 21.01 -101.22
N GLU A 360 -65.44 20.27 -101.47
CA GLU A 360 -65.92 19.19 -100.60
C GLU A 360 -64.89 18.06 -100.51
N THR A 361 -64.29 17.65 -101.63
CA THR A 361 -63.20 16.64 -101.63
C THR A 361 -61.94 17.15 -100.92
N THR A 362 -61.54 18.40 -101.13
CA THR A 362 -60.37 18.98 -100.42
C THR A 362 -60.64 19.10 -98.93
N LEU A 363 -61.84 19.51 -98.53
CA LEU A 363 -62.24 19.64 -97.13
C LEU A 363 -62.34 18.26 -96.44
N ALA A 364 -62.82 17.23 -97.14
CA ALA A 364 -62.80 15.86 -96.65
C ALA A 364 -61.35 15.35 -96.48
N GLY A 365 -60.46 15.69 -97.41
CA GLY A 365 -59.02 15.40 -97.33
C GLY A 365 -58.30 16.15 -96.20
N GLU A 366 -58.69 17.38 -95.91
CA GLU A 366 -58.16 18.14 -94.76
C GLU A 366 -58.69 17.59 -93.44
N ARG A 367 -59.98 17.22 -93.38
CA ARG A 367 -60.60 16.67 -92.18
C ARG A 367 -60.01 15.31 -91.79
N THR A 368 -59.64 14.49 -92.77
CA THR A 368 -58.93 13.21 -92.54
C THR A 368 -57.50 13.45 -92.05
N ARG A 369 -56.73 14.35 -92.68
CA ARG A 369 -55.39 14.72 -92.18
C ARG A 369 -55.42 15.34 -90.78
N ALA A 370 -56.41 16.18 -90.48
CA ALA A 370 -56.60 16.75 -89.15
C ALA A 370 -56.98 15.69 -88.10
N ALA A 371 -57.73 14.66 -88.50
CA ALA A 371 -58.02 13.52 -87.62
C ALA A 371 -56.78 12.67 -87.35
N GLU A 372 -55.94 12.43 -88.37
CA GLU A 372 -54.68 11.68 -88.24
C GLU A 372 -53.67 12.43 -87.37
N THR A 373 -53.48 13.73 -87.56
CA THR A 373 -52.62 14.55 -86.69
C THR A 373 -53.16 14.62 -85.27
N GLY A 374 -54.48 14.72 -85.10
CA GLY A 374 -55.14 14.68 -83.79
C GLY A 374 -55.06 13.31 -83.09
N ALA A 375 -54.88 12.22 -83.83
CA ALA A 375 -54.64 10.90 -83.28
C ALA A 375 -53.17 10.74 -82.85
N ALA A 376 -52.22 11.19 -83.68
CA ALA A 376 -50.79 11.18 -83.38
C ALA A 376 -50.47 12.01 -82.12
N LEU A 377 -50.99 13.23 -82.03
CA LEU A 377 -50.83 14.09 -80.85
C LEU A 377 -51.38 13.44 -79.57
N ARG A 378 -52.52 12.74 -79.66
CA ARG A 378 -53.07 12.00 -78.50
C ARG A 378 -52.17 10.85 -78.07
N GLY A 379 -51.55 10.15 -79.02
CA GLY A 379 -50.56 9.12 -78.76
C GLY A 379 -49.33 9.67 -78.04
N GLU A 380 -48.77 10.78 -78.53
CA GLU A 380 -47.62 11.46 -77.92
C GLU A 380 -47.93 11.98 -76.52
N VAL A 381 -49.11 12.61 -76.32
CA VAL A 381 -49.58 13.05 -74.99
C VAL A 381 -49.76 11.85 -74.04
N GLY A 382 -50.23 10.71 -74.54
CA GLY A 382 -50.31 9.47 -73.77
C GLY A 382 -48.95 8.95 -73.32
N GLN A 383 -47.94 8.99 -74.21
CA GLN A 383 -46.56 8.60 -73.88
C GLN A 383 -45.91 9.56 -72.88
N LEU A 384 -46.11 10.88 -73.05
CA LEU A 384 -45.62 11.88 -72.11
C LEU A 384 -46.24 11.67 -70.71
N ALA A 385 -47.55 11.39 -70.64
CA ALA A 385 -48.24 11.11 -69.39
C ALA A 385 -47.69 9.86 -68.69
N GLN A 386 -47.35 8.80 -69.44
CA GLN A 386 -46.70 7.60 -68.90
C GLN A 386 -45.29 7.89 -68.37
N MET A 387 -44.51 8.68 -69.11
CA MET A 387 -43.14 9.05 -68.72
C MET A 387 -43.12 9.90 -67.45
N VAL A 388 -44.03 10.88 -67.34
CA VAL A 388 -44.21 11.70 -66.14
C VAL A 388 -44.68 10.83 -64.95
N GLY A 389 -45.58 9.87 -65.19
CA GLY A 389 -46.01 8.90 -64.18
C GLY A 389 -44.86 8.04 -63.65
N ALA A 390 -44.01 7.52 -64.54
CA ALA A 390 -42.84 6.72 -64.18
C ALA A 390 -41.82 7.56 -63.38
N HIS A 391 -41.53 8.78 -63.83
CA HIS A 391 -40.57 9.66 -63.16
C HIS A 391 -41.06 10.06 -61.76
N ARG A 392 -42.36 10.32 -61.58
CA ARG A 392 -42.97 10.58 -60.27
C ARG A 392 -42.84 9.38 -59.32
N ALA A 393 -43.02 8.16 -59.82
CA ALA A 393 -42.86 6.95 -59.02
C ALA A 393 -41.41 6.72 -58.57
N GLU A 394 -40.44 7.04 -59.44
CA GLU A 394 -39.01 6.95 -59.13
C GLU A 394 -38.56 7.99 -58.10
N ILE A 395 -39.03 9.23 -58.22
CA ILE A 395 -38.83 10.28 -57.22
C ILE A 395 -39.39 9.84 -55.86
N LEU A 396 -40.62 9.32 -55.81
CA LEU A 396 -41.21 8.84 -54.56
C LEU A 396 -40.39 7.70 -53.95
N LYS A 397 -39.91 6.75 -54.76
CA LYS A 397 -39.04 5.64 -54.33
C LYS A 397 -37.71 6.13 -53.73
N SER A 398 -37.19 7.27 -54.18
CA SER A 398 -35.98 7.88 -53.64
C SER A 398 -36.19 8.61 -52.30
N ILE A 399 -37.39 9.13 -52.04
CA ILE A 399 -37.71 9.95 -50.85
C ILE A 399 -38.05 9.09 -49.63
N PHE A 400 -38.77 7.97 -49.80
CA PHE A 400 -39.20 7.13 -48.67
C PHE A 400 -38.05 6.63 -47.77
N PRO A 401 -36.93 6.11 -48.30
CA PRO A 401 -35.80 5.67 -47.47
C PRO A 401 -35.15 6.81 -46.69
N PHE A 402 -35.28 8.05 -47.19
CA PHE A 402 -34.72 9.23 -46.54
C PHE A 402 -35.53 9.61 -45.30
N ASN A 403 -36.85 9.46 -45.36
CA ASN A 403 -37.74 9.73 -44.24
C ASN A 403 -37.56 8.72 -43.10
N ASP A 404 -37.37 7.44 -43.44
CA ASP A 404 -37.10 6.38 -42.46
C ASP A 404 -35.74 6.57 -41.77
N ARG A 405 -34.71 6.98 -42.51
CA ARG A 405 -33.41 7.33 -41.91
C ARG A 405 -33.49 8.58 -41.03
N PHE A 406 -34.34 9.55 -41.38
CA PHE A 406 -34.53 10.74 -40.55
C PHE A 406 -35.23 10.42 -39.23
N SER A 407 -36.22 9.53 -39.24
CA SER A 407 -36.89 9.08 -38.01
C SER A 407 -35.94 8.24 -37.13
N GLU A 408 -35.10 7.40 -37.73
CA GLU A 408 -34.07 6.64 -37.03
C GLU A 408 -32.98 7.52 -36.41
N VAL A 409 -32.51 8.54 -37.13
CA VAL A 409 -31.55 9.52 -36.57
C VAL A 409 -32.19 10.28 -35.41
N ARG A 410 -33.47 10.65 -35.52
CA ARG A 410 -34.18 11.35 -34.44
C ARG A 410 -34.30 10.48 -33.20
N SER A 411 -34.70 9.21 -33.33
CA SER A 411 -34.77 8.30 -32.19
C SER A 411 -33.40 8.02 -31.58
N SER A 412 -32.34 7.95 -32.40
CA SER A 412 -30.97 7.83 -31.90
C SER A 412 -30.51 9.07 -31.12
N VAL A 413 -30.90 10.27 -31.54
CA VAL A 413 -30.58 11.52 -30.83
C VAL A 413 -31.34 11.61 -29.51
N ASP A 414 -32.64 11.27 -29.51
CA ASP A 414 -33.46 11.26 -28.30
C ASP A 414 -32.92 10.23 -27.28
N ALA A 415 -32.48 9.05 -27.73
CA ALA A 415 -31.85 8.05 -26.89
C ALA A 415 -30.54 8.53 -26.26
N ARG A 416 -29.69 9.21 -27.05
CA ARG A 416 -28.43 9.81 -26.55
C ARG A 416 -28.71 10.92 -25.54
N HIS A 417 -29.74 11.74 -25.74
CA HIS A 417 -30.11 12.76 -24.77
C HIS A 417 -30.58 12.16 -23.44
N ALA A 418 -31.38 11.09 -23.48
CA ALA A 418 -31.79 10.38 -22.27
C ALA A 418 -30.58 9.79 -21.53
N GLU A 419 -29.65 9.13 -22.24
CA GLU A 419 -28.42 8.59 -21.68
C GLU A 419 -27.57 9.69 -21.02
N THR A 420 -27.37 10.83 -21.70
CA THR A 420 -26.64 11.96 -21.10
C THR A 420 -27.33 12.54 -19.86
N GLY A 421 -28.67 12.62 -19.85
CA GLY A 421 -29.42 13.06 -18.67
C GLY A 421 -29.25 12.12 -17.47
N GLU A 422 -29.20 10.82 -17.72
CA GLU A 422 -28.99 9.80 -16.68
C GLU A 422 -27.57 9.84 -16.13
N THR A 423 -26.56 10.01 -16.99
CA THR A 423 -25.17 10.19 -16.52
C THR A 423 -24.99 11.46 -15.68
N LEU A 424 -25.59 12.59 -16.07
CA LEU A 424 -25.55 13.83 -15.28
C LEU A 424 -26.24 13.67 -13.92
N ARG A 425 -27.34 12.91 -13.87
CA ARG A 425 -28.04 12.62 -12.61
C ARG A 425 -27.18 11.73 -11.70
N ALA A 426 -26.55 10.70 -12.25
CA ALA A 426 -25.63 9.84 -11.51
C ALA A 426 -24.41 10.61 -10.96
N LEU A 427 -23.88 11.57 -11.73
CA LEU A 427 -22.82 12.47 -11.26
C LEU A 427 -23.30 13.36 -10.11
N ALA A 428 -24.50 13.95 -10.21
CA ALA A 428 -25.06 14.76 -9.14
C ALA A 428 -25.25 13.94 -7.83
N ASP A 429 -25.74 12.71 -7.94
CA ASP A 429 -25.92 11.82 -6.78
C ASP A 429 -24.58 11.44 -6.14
N ARG A 430 -23.53 11.21 -6.95
CA ARG A 430 -22.18 10.94 -6.48
C ARG A 430 -21.53 12.15 -5.81
N ILE A 431 -21.70 13.34 -6.37
CA ILE A 431 -21.23 14.60 -5.75
C ILE A 431 -21.88 14.76 -4.37
N ALA A 432 -23.20 14.57 -4.28
CA ALA A 432 -23.90 14.64 -3.00
C ALA A 432 -23.46 13.55 -2.00
N ALA A 433 -23.04 12.37 -2.47
CA ALA A 433 -22.47 11.33 -1.61
C ALA A 433 -21.07 11.70 -1.10
N VAL A 434 -20.22 12.26 -1.97
CA VAL A 434 -18.88 12.75 -1.60
C VAL A 434 -18.99 13.88 -0.58
N GLU A 435 -19.89 14.85 -0.78
CA GLU A 435 -20.12 15.93 0.17
C GLU A 435 -20.50 15.42 1.58
N ARG A 436 -21.38 14.41 1.66
CA ARG A 436 -21.75 13.79 2.94
C ARG A 436 -20.57 13.06 3.59
N LEU A 437 -19.78 12.34 2.80
CA LEU A 437 -18.60 11.64 3.30
C LEU A 437 -17.55 12.63 3.82
N VAL A 438 -17.30 13.72 3.09
CA VAL A 438 -16.39 14.79 3.53
C VAL A 438 -16.88 15.41 4.84
N ALA A 439 -18.17 15.72 4.95
CA ALA A 439 -18.74 16.24 6.20
C ALA A 439 -18.57 15.27 7.38
N ASP A 440 -18.81 13.98 7.18
CA ASP A 440 -18.62 12.94 8.21
C ASP A 440 -17.15 12.78 8.62
N THR A 441 -16.22 12.80 7.65
CA THR A 441 -14.78 12.73 7.95
C THR A 441 -14.29 13.95 8.72
N LEU A 442 -14.73 15.15 8.36
CA LEU A 442 -14.40 16.37 9.10
C LEU A 442 -14.93 16.31 10.53
N GLN A 443 -16.14 15.80 10.73
CA GLN A 443 -16.72 15.62 12.06
C GLN A 443 -15.88 14.64 12.91
N LYS A 444 -15.49 13.48 12.35
CA LYS A 444 -14.63 12.51 13.03
C LYS A 444 -13.25 13.06 13.36
N VAL A 445 -12.67 13.87 12.47
CA VAL A 445 -11.38 14.54 12.73
C VAL A 445 -11.51 15.55 13.88
N ILE A 446 -12.59 16.33 13.92
CA ILE A 446 -12.85 17.25 15.02
C ILE A 446 -12.99 16.49 16.34
N GLU A 447 -13.79 15.42 16.36
CA GLU A 447 -13.97 14.56 17.54
C GLU A 447 -12.65 13.94 18.01
N GLY A 448 -11.84 13.42 17.08
CA GLY A 448 -10.51 12.89 17.36
C GLY A 448 -9.55 13.95 17.92
N GLN A 449 -9.56 15.17 17.37
CA GLN A 449 -8.74 16.27 17.91
C GLN A 449 -9.21 16.71 19.30
N THR A 450 -10.51 16.69 19.57
CA THR A 450 -11.02 17.01 20.91
C THR A 450 -10.63 15.95 21.93
N ALA A 451 -10.73 14.67 21.59
CA ALA A 451 -10.30 13.57 22.46
C ALA A 451 -8.79 13.64 22.72
N ALA A 452 -7.97 13.84 21.69
CA ALA A 452 -6.52 13.98 21.85
C ALA A 452 -6.12 15.17 22.74
N ARG A 453 -6.88 16.27 22.69
CA ARG A 453 -6.67 17.42 23.60
C ARG A 453 -7.03 17.10 25.04
N GLU A 454 -8.09 16.32 25.25
CA GLU A 454 -8.50 15.86 26.58
C GLU A 454 -7.44 14.91 27.16
N ASP A 455 -6.97 13.94 26.38
CA ASP A 455 -5.89 13.03 26.77
C ASP A 455 -4.61 13.79 27.13
N LEU A 456 -4.23 14.81 26.34
CA LEU A 456 -3.08 15.66 26.64
C LEU A 456 -3.27 16.48 27.93
N ALA A 457 -4.49 16.92 28.22
CA ALA A 457 -4.80 17.60 29.47
C ALA A 457 -4.70 16.65 30.67
N GLU A 458 -5.19 15.42 30.55
CA GLU A 458 -5.06 14.39 31.57
C GLU A 458 -3.59 14.01 31.81
N VAL A 459 -2.80 13.82 30.75
CA VAL A 459 -1.36 13.55 30.85
C VAL A 459 -0.63 14.73 31.50
N SER A 460 -0.98 15.96 31.14
CA SER A 460 -0.41 17.15 31.78
C SER A 460 -0.72 17.20 33.27
N ASP A 461 -1.96 16.92 33.68
CA ASP A 461 -2.36 16.85 35.08
C ASP A 461 -1.62 15.72 35.84
N ALA A 462 -1.49 14.55 35.21
CA ALA A 462 -0.72 13.44 35.77
C ALA A 462 0.76 13.80 35.96
N ILE A 463 1.37 14.55 35.03
CA ILE A 463 2.74 15.05 35.16
C ILE A 463 2.85 16.05 36.32
N VAL A 464 1.88 16.96 36.47
CA VAL A 464 1.86 17.92 37.59
C VAL A 464 1.75 17.18 38.93
N LYS A 465 0.87 16.17 39.03
CA LYS A 465 0.74 15.31 40.21
C LYS A 465 2.03 14.53 40.51
N LEU A 466 2.67 13.98 39.48
CA LEU A 466 3.95 13.27 39.63
C LEU A 466 5.04 14.22 40.15
N ASN A 467 5.11 15.43 39.61
CA ASN A 467 6.07 16.44 40.05
C ASN A 467 5.82 16.85 41.51
N ALA A 468 4.57 17.07 41.89
CA ALA A 468 4.20 17.32 43.29
C ALA A 468 4.65 16.17 44.21
N ASN A 469 4.41 14.92 43.81
CA ASN A 469 4.86 13.74 44.56
C ASN A 469 6.39 13.65 44.66
N GLN A 470 7.12 14.00 43.60
CA GLN A 470 8.58 14.06 43.62
C GLN A 470 9.09 15.12 44.61
N HIS A 471 8.46 16.30 44.65
CA HIS A 471 8.79 17.32 45.64
C HIS A 471 8.48 16.88 47.06
N THR A 472 7.34 16.23 47.31
CA THR A 472 7.02 15.65 48.62
C THR A 472 8.03 14.57 49.01
N LEU A 473 8.40 13.68 48.08
CA LEU A 473 9.40 12.64 48.32
C LEU A 473 10.78 13.25 48.62
N ALA A 474 11.21 14.24 47.85
CA ALA A 474 12.47 14.95 48.10
C ALA A 474 12.47 15.64 49.47
N GLY A 475 11.34 16.27 49.85
CA GLY A 475 11.15 16.84 51.19
C GLY A 475 11.24 15.79 52.30
N ASN A 476 10.59 14.64 52.13
CA ASN A 476 10.66 13.55 53.10
C ASN A 476 12.08 12.99 53.23
N ILE A 477 12.80 12.81 52.11
CA ILE A 477 14.19 12.33 52.12
C ILE A 477 15.07 13.36 52.84
N GLU A 478 14.94 14.64 52.54
CA GLU A 478 15.72 15.69 53.20
C GLU A 478 15.41 15.76 54.71
N GLN A 479 14.14 15.61 55.09
CA GLN A 479 13.73 15.52 56.49
C GLN A 479 14.40 14.31 57.17
N THR A 480 14.30 13.12 56.59
CA THR A 480 14.94 11.93 57.16
C THR A 480 16.46 12.07 57.27
N ARG A 481 17.09 12.78 56.31
CA ARG A 481 18.52 13.09 56.36
C ARG A 481 18.86 14.06 57.49
N ASN A 482 18.01 15.04 57.74
CA ASN A 482 18.19 15.97 58.85
C ASN A 482 17.95 15.28 60.20
N ASP A 483 16.89 14.49 60.34
CA ASP A 483 16.61 13.71 61.55
C ASP A 483 17.75 12.74 61.87
N THR A 484 18.28 12.05 60.86
CA THR A 484 19.45 11.17 61.04
C THR A 484 20.71 11.95 61.39
N ARG A 485 20.92 13.14 60.81
CA ARG A 485 22.04 14.02 61.16
C ARG A 485 21.93 14.50 62.61
N GLU A 486 20.75 14.91 63.04
CA GLU A 486 20.46 15.33 64.41
C GLU A 486 20.68 14.18 65.40
N ALA A 487 20.18 12.98 65.09
CA ALA A 487 20.40 11.78 65.88
C ALA A 487 21.90 11.43 65.98
N LEU A 488 22.66 11.56 64.89
CA LEU A 488 24.11 11.34 64.91
C LEU A 488 24.86 12.41 65.71
N THR A 489 24.42 13.67 65.68
CA THR A 489 25.00 14.70 66.54
C THR A 489 24.70 14.46 68.02
N ALA A 490 23.47 14.07 68.36
CA ALA A 490 23.10 13.70 69.72
C ALA A 490 23.93 12.50 70.22
N LEU A 491 24.06 11.45 69.40
CA LEU A 491 24.89 10.29 69.74
C LEU A 491 26.37 10.67 69.90
N ARG A 492 26.88 11.57 69.06
CA ARG A 492 28.25 12.09 69.20
C ARG A 492 28.44 12.81 70.54
N ASP A 493 27.47 13.63 70.93
CA ASP A 493 27.53 14.39 72.19
C ASP A 493 27.41 13.44 73.39
N ASP A 494 26.52 12.45 73.33
CA ASP A 494 26.39 11.38 74.35
C ASP A 494 27.68 10.57 74.51
N VAL A 495 28.33 10.18 73.40
CA VAL A 495 29.64 9.51 73.42
C VAL A 495 30.72 10.43 74.02
N GLY A 496 30.66 11.74 73.71
CA GLY A 496 31.53 12.75 74.31
C GLY A 496 31.37 12.82 75.83
N ALA A 497 30.13 12.93 76.30
CA ALA A 497 29.79 12.96 77.72
C ALA A 497 30.16 11.65 78.42
N PHE A 498 29.92 10.50 77.79
CA PHE A 498 30.33 9.20 78.31
C PHE A 498 31.85 9.13 78.48
N ARG A 499 32.62 9.61 77.48
CA ARG A 499 34.08 9.65 77.55
C ARG A 499 34.57 10.54 78.69
N GLU A 500 33.94 11.70 78.90
CA GLU A 500 34.27 12.61 79.99
C GLU A 500 33.96 11.97 81.36
N ASN A 501 32.78 11.38 81.53
CA ASN A 501 32.40 10.66 82.74
C ASN A 501 33.35 9.48 83.03
N PHE A 502 33.75 8.74 81.99
CA PHE A 502 34.73 7.68 82.09
C PHE A 502 36.09 8.22 82.54
N ALA A 503 36.54 9.35 81.99
CA ALA A 503 37.80 10.00 82.39
C ALA A 503 37.76 10.46 83.86
N VAL A 504 36.65 11.07 84.31
CA VAL A 504 36.46 11.47 85.71
C VAL A 504 36.47 10.24 86.64
N THR A 505 35.78 9.17 86.25
CA THR A 505 35.73 7.92 87.03
C THR A 505 37.12 7.28 87.11
N ALA A 506 37.85 7.23 85.99
CA ALA A 506 39.21 6.72 85.94
C ALA A 506 40.18 7.57 86.78
N ALA A 507 40.05 8.90 86.74
CA ALA A 507 40.85 9.81 87.58
C ALA A 507 40.55 9.63 89.08
N SER A 508 39.28 9.44 89.43
CA SER A 508 38.85 9.14 90.81
C SER A 508 39.42 7.80 91.30
N LEU A 509 39.34 6.75 90.47
CA LEU A 509 39.95 5.45 90.74
C LEU A 509 41.46 5.56 90.93
N THR A 510 42.14 6.29 90.05
CA THR A 510 43.60 6.52 90.12
C THR A 510 43.96 7.25 91.41
N SER A 511 43.27 8.34 91.73
CA SER A 511 43.47 9.09 92.98
C SER A 511 43.20 8.24 94.22
N GLY A 512 42.17 7.37 94.15
CA GLY A 512 41.87 6.39 95.19
C GLY A 512 43.03 5.41 95.41
N VAL A 513 43.60 4.87 94.34
CA VAL A 513 44.78 4.00 94.39
C VAL A 513 46.00 4.75 94.92
N ASP A 514 46.25 5.98 94.46
CA ASP A 514 47.36 6.81 94.94
C ASP A 514 47.23 7.10 96.45
N SER A 515 46.02 7.29 96.95
CA SER A 515 45.77 7.49 98.39
C SER A 515 46.05 6.24 99.25
N LEU A 516 46.06 5.04 98.65
CA LEU A 516 46.42 3.81 99.34
C LEU A 516 47.93 3.72 99.59
N GLY A 517 48.76 4.32 98.72
CA GLY A 517 50.23 4.29 98.85
C GLY A 517 50.73 4.78 100.23
N PRO A 518 50.36 6.01 100.65
CA PRO A 518 50.70 6.52 101.98
C PRO A 518 50.14 5.65 103.11
N ARG A 519 48.90 5.13 102.97
CA ARG A 519 48.29 4.26 103.99
C ARG A 519 49.07 2.96 104.15
N PHE A 520 49.50 2.35 103.05
CA PHE A 520 50.37 1.17 103.08
C PHE A 520 51.72 1.49 103.73
N SER A 521 52.32 2.64 103.44
CA SER A 521 53.58 3.05 104.08
C SER A 521 53.44 3.25 105.59
N ILE A 522 52.31 3.78 106.07
CA ILE A 522 52.01 3.91 107.50
C ILE A 522 51.86 2.52 108.15
N ILE A 523 51.10 1.62 107.52
CA ILE A 523 50.93 0.24 108.00
C ILE A 523 52.28 -0.48 108.03
N GLU A 524 53.11 -0.29 107.00
CA GLU A 524 54.46 -0.87 106.92
C GLU A 524 55.36 -0.32 108.04
N GLY A 525 55.32 0.99 108.29
CA GLY A 525 56.03 1.64 109.40
C GLY A 525 55.57 1.16 110.78
N GLU A 526 54.27 1.02 111.01
CA GLU A 526 53.72 0.45 112.25
C GLU A 526 54.13 -1.02 112.41
N THR A 527 54.10 -1.80 111.33
CA THR A 527 54.52 -3.21 111.35
C THR A 527 55.99 -3.34 111.70
N GLN A 528 56.86 -2.51 111.12
CA GLN A 528 58.28 -2.47 111.46
C GLN A 528 58.49 -2.04 112.93
N ARG A 529 57.73 -1.06 113.42
CA ARG A 529 57.80 -0.60 114.82
C ARG A 529 57.38 -1.70 115.80
N ILE A 530 56.29 -2.40 115.51
CA ILE A 530 55.84 -3.56 116.30
C ILE A 530 56.89 -4.65 116.26
N GLY A 531 57.46 -4.95 115.08
CA GLY A 531 58.56 -5.91 114.93
C GLY A 531 59.75 -5.56 115.82
N GLY A 532 60.22 -4.32 115.78
CA GLY A 532 61.31 -3.84 116.63
C GLY A 532 60.97 -3.86 118.14
N ALA A 533 59.72 -3.59 118.52
CA ALA A 533 59.28 -3.68 119.92
C ALA A 533 59.25 -5.13 120.42
N VAL A 534 58.82 -6.08 119.57
CA VAL A 534 58.85 -7.52 119.86
C VAL A 534 60.29 -8.02 120.00
N GLU A 535 61.19 -7.56 119.13
CA GLU A 535 62.61 -7.92 119.19
C GLU A 535 63.30 -7.33 120.44
N GLY A 536 62.94 -6.10 120.82
CA GLY A 536 63.36 -5.49 122.08
C GLY A 536 62.82 -6.22 123.32
N LEU A 537 61.56 -6.66 123.30
CA LEU A 537 60.98 -7.51 124.35
C LEU A 537 61.69 -8.86 124.43
N HIS A 538 61.99 -9.49 123.30
CA HIS A 538 62.76 -10.72 123.24
C HIS A 538 64.13 -10.55 123.90
N GLY A 539 64.88 -9.51 123.52
CA GLY A 539 66.17 -9.21 124.14
C GLY A 539 66.08 -8.93 125.65
N THR A 540 65.00 -8.28 126.10
CA THR A 540 64.76 -8.01 127.53
C THR A 540 64.46 -9.30 128.30
N VAL A 541 63.64 -10.18 127.73
CA VAL A 541 63.33 -11.50 128.30
C VAL A 541 64.58 -12.37 128.37
N GLU A 542 65.40 -12.39 127.32
CA GLU A 542 66.69 -13.10 127.34
C GLU A 542 67.64 -12.56 128.41
N ASN A 543 67.73 -11.23 128.57
CA ASN A 543 68.55 -10.63 129.62
C ASN A 543 68.01 -10.93 131.02
N MET A 544 66.69 -10.86 131.24
CA MET A 544 66.08 -11.28 132.50
C MET A 544 66.36 -12.75 132.77
N HIS A 545 66.23 -13.62 131.76
CA HIS A 545 66.51 -15.04 131.89
C HIS A 545 67.97 -15.28 132.27
N ARG A 546 68.91 -14.62 131.58
CA ARG A 546 70.35 -14.67 131.90
C ARG A 546 70.64 -14.19 133.33
N VAL A 547 70.12 -13.04 133.75
CA VAL A 547 70.33 -12.50 135.10
C VAL A 547 69.72 -13.40 136.17
N THR A 548 68.55 -13.99 135.89
CA THR A 548 67.89 -14.93 136.80
C THR A 548 68.72 -16.20 136.96
N ILE A 549 69.21 -16.75 135.84
CA ILE A 549 70.12 -17.88 135.81
C ILE A 549 71.40 -17.55 136.59
N GLU A 550 72.05 -16.42 136.34
CA GLU A 550 73.27 -16.02 137.04
C GLU A 550 73.06 -15.82 138.55
N ARG A 551 71.94 -15.21 138.97
CA ARG A 551 71.59 -15.12 140.39
C ARG A 551 71.34 -16.49 141.01
N TYR A 552 70.68 -17.39 140.29
CA TYR A 552 70.45 -18.76 140.73
C TYR A 552 71.77 -19.51 140.90
N TYR A 553 72.67 -19.44 139.91
CA TYR A 553 74.02 -20.03 139.98
C TYR A 553 74.87 -19.42 141.10
N ARG A 554 74.83 -18.11 141.32
CA ARG A 554 75.59 -17.47 142.40
C ARG A 554 75.09 -17.89 143.79
N ARG A 555 73.76 -17.97 143.99
CA ARG A 555 73.17 -18.33 145.29
C ARG A 555 73.30 -19.82 145.61
N ASN A 556 73.24 -20.68 144.60
CA ASN A 556 73.40 -22.12 144.73
C ASN A 556 74.82 -22.60 144.38
N ARG A 557 75.82 -21.71 144.36
CA ARG A 557 77.20 -22.06 143.98
C ARG A 557 77.80 -23.14 144.88
N PHE A 558 77.49 -23.11 146.17
CA PHE A 558 77.87 -24.16 147.12
C PHE A 558 77.12 -25.47 146.88
N TRP A 559 75.84 -25.40 146.50
CA TRP A 559 75.04 -26.58 146.14
C TRP A 559 75.53 -27.27 144.86
N TYR A 560 75.85 -26.50 143.81
CA TYR A 560 76.46 -27.02 142.58
C TYR A 560 77.87 -27.57 142.82
N TRP A 561 78.62 -27.03 143.80
CA TRP A 561 79.94 -27.54 144.19
C TRP A 561 79.85 -28.86 144.99
N LEU A 562 78.85 -29.00 145.86
CA LEU A 562 78.66 -30.21 146.69
C LEU A 562 78.05 -31.39 145.93
N PHE A 563 77.15 -31.13 144.97
CA PHE A 563 76.31 -32.18 144.38
C PHE A 563 76.46 -32.34 142.86
N GLY A 564 77.34 -31.57 142.20
CA GLY A 564 77.52 -31.63 140.76
C GLY A 564 76.29 -31.16 139.97
N THR A 565 76.42 -31.12 138.64
CA THR A 565 75.43 -30.55 137.72
C THR A 565 74.15 -31.40 137.60
N ASP A 566 73.03 -30.81 138.02
CA ASP A 566 71.60 -30.96 137.63
C ASP A 566 70.96 -32.33 137.27
N ASP A 567 71.62 -33.47 137.44
CA ASP A 567 71.02 -34.77 137.08
C ASP A 567 70.03 -35.34 138.12
N TRP A 568 70.04 -34.82 139.35
CA TRP A 568 69.24 -35.36 140.46
C TRP A 568 67.99 -34.54 140.79
N VAL A 569 67.96 -33.25 140.44
CA VAL A 569 66.78 -32.37 140.62
C VAL A 569 65.73 -32.65 139.53
N ALA A 570 66.14 -33.06 138.33
CA ALA A 570 65.22 -33.47 137.26
C ALA A 570 64.37 -34.71 137.61
N ALA A 571 64.82 -35.55 138.56
CA ALA A 571 64.13 -36.78 138.95
C ALA A 571 63.08 -36.59 140.07
N SER A 572 63.06 -35.45 140.78
CA SER A 572 62.21 -35.28 141.97
C SER A 572 61.08 -34.26 141.84
N TRP A 573 61.00 -33.51 140.73
CA TRP A 573 59.89 -32.58 140.47
C TRP A 573 59.48 -32.61 138.99
N PRO A 574 58.20 -32.90 138.65
CA PRO A 574 57.70 -32.82 137.28
C PRO A 574 57.79 -31.37 136.80
N SER A 575 58.83 -31.03 136.05
CA SER A 575 59.07 -29.66 135.62
C SER A 575 58.05 -29.24 134.57
N GLN A 576 57.62 -27.97 134.65
CA GLN A 576 56.56 -27.36 133.83
C GLN A 576 56.76 -27.47 132.31
N SER A 577 57.94 -27.91 131.85
CA SER A 577 58.24 -28.18 130.44
C SER A 577 57.30 -29.21 129.81
N HIS A 578 56.91 -30.26 130.55
CA HIS A 578 55.98 -31.27 130.03
C HIS A 578 54.56 -30.71 129.85
N ARG A 579 54.13 -29.81 130.74
CA ARG A 579 52.83 -29.15 130.66
C ARG A 579 52.77 -28.12 129.51
N ILE A 580 53.86 -27.39 129.29
CA ILE A 580 54.01 -26.45 128.16
C ILE A 580 54.02 -27.19 126.81
N ALA A 581 54.61 -28.39 126.76
CA ALA A 581 54.59 -29.22 125.55
C ALA A 581 53.18 -29.72 125.18
N GLU A 582 52.32 -29.99 126.17
CA GLU A 582 50.92 -30.31 125.94
C GLU A 582 50.10 -29.09 125.48
N GLU A 583 50.35 -27.91 126.03
CA GLU A 583 49.69 -26.67 125.59
C GLU A 583 50.11 -26.24 124.17
N LEU A 584 51.37 -26.44 123.77
CA LEU A 584 51.80 -26.20 122.39
C LEU A 584 51.16 -27.17 121.38
N LYS A 585 50.87 -28.42 121.81
CA LYS A 585 50.13 -29.37 120.98
C LYS A 585 48.67 -28.95 120.79
N SER A 586 48.00 -28.41 121.82
CA SER A 586 46.60 -27.98 121.71
C SER A 586 46.43 -26.74 120.83
N VAL A 587 47.37 -25.80 120.87
CA VAL A 587 47.37 -24.60 120.01
C VAL A 587 47.60 -24.94 118.53
N LYS A 588 48.43 -25.95 118.23
CA LYS A 588 48.72 -26.36 116.84
C LYS A 588 47.53 -27.04 116.16
N THR A 589 46.64 -27.68 116.93
CA THR A 589 45.37 -28.26 116.43
C THR A 589 44.26 -27.23 116.20
N SER A 590 44.34 -26.03 116.79
CA SER A 590 43.33 -24.97 116.63
C SER A 590 43.51 -24.10 115.37
N ARG A 591 44.52 -24.37 114.53
CA ARG A 591 44.90 -23.52 113.39
C ARG A 591 44.72 -24.19 112.02
N ARG A 592 43.81 -25.17 111.93
CA ARG A 592 43.38 -25.79 110.67
C ARG A 592 41.97 -25.36 110.31
#